data_AF-A0A545SHK4-F1
#
_entry.id   AF-A0A545SHK4-F1
#
_cell.length_a   1.000
_cell.length_b   1.000
_cell.length_c   1.000
_cell.angle_alpha   90.00
_cell.angle_beta   90.00
_cell.angle_gamma   90.00
#
_symmetry.space_group_name_H-M   'P 1'
#
loop_
_entity.id
_entity.type
_entity.pdbx_description
1 polymer ?
#
loop_
_entity_poly.entity_id
_entity_poly.type
_entity_poly.pdbx_seq_one_letter_code
_entity_poly.pdbx_strand_id
1 'polypeptide(L)'
;MRLLPYEIDSIKKAFLQNFDDGKIYLFGSRVDDTQRGGDIDLYLCPSQKFDDERVRRRNFLIMLDEYIGEQKIDVVMAKDKDRLIEKEALRTGVEL
;
A
#
# COMPACT_ATOMS: atom_id res chain seq x y z
N MET A 1 11.57 -7.36 -5.68
CA MET A 1 10.47 -7.07 -4.75
C MET A 1 10.41 -8.13 -3.67
N ARG A 2 10.54 -7.70 -2.40
CA ARG A 2 10.56 -8.57 -1.22
C ARG A 2 9.16 -8.73 -0.61
N LEU A 3 8.20 -9.13 -1.46
CA LEU A 3 6.86 -9.57 -1.07
C LEU A 3 6.60 -10.96 -1.65
N LEU A 4 6.00 -11.83 -0.87
CA LEU A 4 5.54 -13.14 -1.30
C LEU A 4 4.26 -13.00 -2.12
N PRO A 5 3.98 -13.91 -3.08
CA PRO A 5 2.77 -13.82 -3.90
C PRO A 5 1.48 -13.71 -3.09
N TYR A 6 1.36 -14.45 -1.98
CA TYR A 6 0.18 -14.37 -1.13
C TYR A 6 0.04 -13.00 -0.43
N GLU A 7 1.15 -12.31 -0.13
CA GLU A 7 1.11 -10.97 0.46
C GLU A 7 0.56 -9.96 -0.56
N ILE A 8 1.02 -10.05 -1.82
CA ILE A 8 0.54 -9.21 -2.92
C ILE A 8 -0.96 -9.43 -3.12
N ASP A 9 -1.40 -10.68 -3.19
CA ASP A 9 -2.82 -11.02 -3.36
C ASP A 9 -3.67 -10.53 -2.18
N SER A 10 -3.15 -10.63 -0.96
CA SER A 10 -3.81 -10.14 0.26
C SER A 10 -3.93 -8.62 0.28
N ILE A 11 -2.89 -7.90 -0.15
CA ILE A 11 -2.89 -6.43 -0.30
C ILE A 11 -3.93 -6.00 -1.32
N LYS A 12 -3.96 -6.62 -2.49
CA LYS A 12 -4.96 -6.33 -3.53
C LYS A 12 -6.37 -6.60 -3.03
N LYS A 13 -6.59 -7.74 -2.39
CA LYS A 13 -7.89 -8.13 -1.84
C LYS A 13 -8.38 -7.12 -0.79
N ALA A 14 -7.55 -6.78 0.20
CA ALA A 14 -7.90 -5.82 1.23
C ALA A 14 -8.18 -4.43 0.63
N PHE A 15 -7.42 -4.02 -0.39
CA PHE A 15 -7.64 -2.75 -1.08
C PHE A 15 -9.00 -2.72 -1.79
N LEU A 16 -9.30 -3.71 -2.63
CA LEU A 16 -10.57 -3.79 -3.36
C LEU A 16 -11.78 -3.82 -2.41
N GLN A 17 -11.67 -4.50 -1.28
CA GLN A 17 -12.75 -4.56 -0.28
C GLN A 17 -12.99 -3.23 0.45
N ASN A 18 -12.00 -2.32 0.49
CA ASN A 18 -12.11 -1.03 1.17
C ASN A 18 -12.22 0.16 0.23
N PHE A 19 -11.79 0.06 -1.03
CA PHE A 19 -11.66 1.19 -1.95
C PHE A 19 -12.26 0.92 -3.35
N ASP A 20 -12.89 -0.25 -3.54
CA ASP A 20 -13.51 -0.73 -4.78
C ASP A 20 -12.53 -0.95 -5.94
N ASP A 21 -11.92 0.12 -6.43
CA ASP A 21 -11.00 0.13 -7.56
C ASP A 21 -9.93 1.21 -7.37
N GLY A 22 -8.80 1.05 -8.04
CA GLY A 22 -7.69 1.97 -8.01
C GLY A 22 -6.35 1.27 -8.18
N LYS A 23 -5.28 1.99 -7.87
CA LYS A 23 -3.91 1.52 -8.01
C LYS A 23 -3.22 1.41 -6.67
N ILE A 24 -2.34 0.44 -6.56
CA ILE A 24 -1.51 0.20 -5.38
C ILE A 24 -0.07 0.17 -5.86
N TYR A 25 0.80 0.89 -5.17
CA TYR A 25 2.22 0.86 -5.43
C TYR A 25 2.94 0.42 -4.16
N LEU A 26 3.81 -0.58 -4.28
CA LEU A 26 4.83 -0.84 -3.27
C LEU A 26 6.01 0.09 -3.56
N PHE A 27 6.43 0.86 -2.57
CA PHE A 27 7.62 1.71 -2.68
C PHE A 27 8.58 1.45 -1.50
N GLY A 28 9.62 2.27 -1.40
CA GLY A 28 10.56 2.20 -0.28
C GLY A 28 11.42 0.93 -0.27
N SER A 29 11.75 0.46 0.93
CA SER A 29 12.84 -0.50 1.13
C SER A 29 12.57 -1.89 0.54
N ARG A 30 11.31 -2.31 0.41
CA ARG A 30 10.94 -3.65 -0.08
C ARG A 30 10.83 -3.78 -1.60
N VAL A 31 11.02 -2.69 -2.35
CA VAL A 31 11.12 -2.77 -3.82
C VAL A 31 12.39 -3.50 -4.25
N ASP A 32 13.50 -3.25 -3.56
CA ASP A 32 14.84 -3.77 -3.86
C ASP A 32 15.14 -5.06 -3.08
N ASP A 33 15.45 -6.13 -3.82
CA ASP A 33 15.77 -7.45 -3.26
C ASP A 33 17.15 -7.54 -2.60
N THR A 34 18.03 -6.57 -2.87
CA THR A 34 19.38 -6.53 -2.28
C THR A 34 19.40 -5.96 -0.86
N GLN A 35 18.32 -5.31 -0.42
CA GLN A 35 18.20 -4.73 0.91
C GLN A 35 17.74 -5.75 1.96
N ARG A 36 17.91 -5.43 3.24
CA ARG A 36 17.55 -6.30 4.38
C ARG A 36 16.62 -5.58 5.35
N GLY A 37 15.67 -6.31 5.92
CA GLY A 37 14.67 -5.74 6.84
C GLY A 37 13.75 -4.73 6.16
N GLY A 38 13.08 -3.89 6.95
CA GLY A 38 12.24 -2.81 6.47
C GLY A 38 10.74 -3.10 6.45
N ASP A 39 10.00 -2.00 6.41
CA ASP A 39 8.54 -1.96 6.49
C ASP A 39 7.94 -2.09 5.07
N ILE A 40 6.66 -2.47 4.98
CA ILE A 40 5.93 -2.49 3.71
C ILE A 40 5.36 -1.10 3.48
N ASP A 41 6.02 -0.29 2.65
CA ASP A 41 5.55 1.04 2.27
C ASP A 41 4.56 0.95 1.08
N LEU A 42 3.28 1.22 1.32
CA LEU A 42 2.21 1.15 0.32
C LEU A 42 1.66 2.54 -0.01
N TYR A 43 1.60 2.87 -1.29
CA TYR A 43 0.92 4.05 -1.80
C TYR A 43 -0.40 3.65 -2.46
N LEU A 44 -1.51 4.09 -1.87
CA LEU A 44 -2.85 3.73 -2.28
C LEU A 44 -3.48 4.86 -3.08
N CYS A 45 -3.91 4.56 -4.30
CA CYS A 45 -4.56 5.48 -5.22
C CYS A 45 -5.97 4.98 -5.58
N PRO A 46 -6.97 5.11 -4.70
CA PRO A 46 -8.35 4.81 -5.06
C PRO A 46 -8.80 5.61 -6.29
N SER A 47 -9.60 4.98 -7.17
CA SER A 47 -10.14 5.62 -8.39
C SER A 47 -11.12 6.77 -8.07
N GLN A 48 -11.67 6.79 -6.86
CA GLN A 48 -12.60 7.82 -6.37
C GLN A 48 -12.20 8.30 -4.97
N LYS A 49 -12.72 9.48 -4.58
CA LYS A 49 -12.55 9.99 -3.22
C LYS A 49 -13.65 9.46 -2.31
N PHE A 50 -13.26 9.16 -1.07
CA PHE A 50 -14.18 8.71 -0.03
C PHE A 50 -14.17 9.71 1.13
N ASP A 51 -15.34 10.11 1.62
CA ASP A 51 -15.44 11.02 2.77
C ASP A 51 -14.90 10.37 4.06
N ASP A 52 -14.96 9.05 4.14
CA ASP A 52 -14.52 8.21 5.26
C ASP A 52 -13.14 7.56 5.03
N GLU A 53 -12.28 8.18 4.21
CA GLU A 53 -10.95 7.65 3.83
C GLU A 53 -10.11 7.20 5.04
N ARG A 54 -10.18 7.93 6.16
CA ARG A 54 -9.48 7.57 7.41
C ARG A 54 -9.96 6.25 8.00
N VAL A 55 -11.26 5.99 7.93
CA VAL A 55 -11.87 4.75 8.44
C VAL A 55 -11.50 3.59 7.52
N ARG A 56 -11.67 3.77 6.20
CA ARG A 56 -11.29 2.78 5.19
C ARG A 56 -9.81 2.41 5.26
N ARG A 57 -8.92 3.38 5.43
CA ARG A 57 -7.48 3.14 5.65
C ARG A 57 -7.23 2.29 6.90
N ARG A 58 -7.94 2.55 8.01
CA ARG A 58 -7.79 1.75 9.23
C ARG A 58 -8.27 0.32 9.01
N ASN A 59 -9.42 0.15 8.38
CA ASN A 59 -9.99 -1.16 8.07
C ASN A 59 -9.07 -1.95 7.13
N PHE A 60 -8.48 -1.30 6.13
CA PHE A 60 -7.46 -1.89 5.26
C PHE A 60 -6.27 -2.44 6.05
N LEU A 61 -5.73 -1.67 7.00
CA LEU A 61 -4.62 -2.12 7.86
C LEU A 61 -5.01 -3.31 8.75
N ILE A 62 -6.21 -3.28 9.34
CA ILE A 62 -6.72 -4.38 10.17
C ILE A 62 -6.85 -5.66 9.32
N MET A 63 -7.42 -5.56 8.12
CA MET A 63 -7.60 -6.72 7.25
C MET A 63 -6.26 -7.28 6.74
N LEU A 64 -5.27 -6.42 6.50
CA LEU A 64 -3.93 -6.88 6.18
C LEU A 64 -3.31 -7.66 7.33
N ASP A 65 -3.40 -7.15 8.56
CA ASP A 65 -2.92 -7.85 9.76
C ASP A 65 -3.58 -9.23 9.90
N GLU A 66 -4.89 -9.33 9.63
CA GLU A 66 -5.61 -10.62 9.63
C GLU A 66 -5.16 -11.57 8.51
N TYR A 67 -4.76 -11.05 7.34
CA TYR A 67 -4.43 -11.87 6.17
C TYR A 67 -2.98 -12.35 6.15
N ILE A 68 -2.04 -11.49 6.54
CA ILE A 68 -0.60 -11.76 6.42
C ILE A 68 0.12 -11.77 7.77
N GLY A 69 -0.62 -11.58 8.87
CA GLY A 69 -0.09 -11.49 10.23
C GLY A 69 0.55 -10.14 10.53
N GLU A 70 1.15 -10.05 11.71
CA GLU A 70 1.80 -8.83 12.20
C GLU A 70 2.95 -8.45 11.26
N GLN A 71 2.75 -7.38 10.49
CA GLN A 71 3.74 -6.75 9.63
C GLN A 71 3.76 -5.25 9.91
N LYS A 72 4.94 -4.64 9.85
CA LYS A 72 5.05 -3.19 9.83
C LYS A 72 4.68 -2.69 8.43
N ILE A 73 3.53 -2.03 8.32
CA ILE A 73 2.99 -1.54 7.06
C ILE A 73 2.72 -0.04 7.19
N ASP A 74 3.39 0.74 6.35
CA ASP A 74 3.18 2.18 6.26
C ASP A 74 2.34 2.49 5.02
N VAL A 75 1.22 3.18 5.23
CA VAL A 75 0.27 3.49 4.17
C VAL A 75 0.26 4.99 3.88
N VAL A 76 0.39 5.34 2.60
CA VAL A 76 0.23 6.71 2.09
C VAL A 76 -0.97 6.72 1.16
N MET A 77 -1.99 7.51 1.48
CA MET A 77 -3.12 7.75 0.58
C MET A 77 -2.76 8.85 -0.43
N ALA A 78 -3.13 8.65 -1.68
CA ALA A 78 -3.04 9.65 -2.73
C ALA A 78 -3.86 10.89 -2.36
N LYS A 79 -3.18 12.03 -2.22
CA LYS A 79 -3.83 13.28 -1.83
C LYS A 79 -3.36 14.44 -2.70
N ASP A 80 -2.04 14.58 -2.82
CA ASP A 80 -1.40 15.64 -3.58
C ASP A 80 -0.09 15.13 -4.17
N LYS A 81 -0.06 15.03 -5.50
CA LYS A 81 1.08 14.53 -6.27
C LYS A 81 2.33 15.40 -6.13
N ASP A 82 2.22 16.62 -5.60
CA ASP A 82 3.38 17.47 -5.36
C ASP A 82 4.15 17.14 -4.08
N ARG A 83 3.54 16.39 -3.16
CA ARG A 83 4.19 15.93 -1.94
C ARG A 83 5.37 15.02 -2.28
N LEU A 84 6.51 15.26 -1.64
CA LEU A 84 7.75 14.50 -1.87
C LEU A 84 7.56 12.99 -1.76
N ILE A 85 6.76 12.54 -0.79
CA ILE A 85 6.47 11.11 -0.58
C ILE A 85 5.67 10.49 -1.73
N GLU A 86 4.72 11.24 -2.31
CA GLU A 86 3.92 10.75 -3.45
C GLU A 86 4.76 10.75 -4.72
N LYS A 87 5.64 11.75 -4.90
CA LYS A 87 6.63 11.78 -6.00
C LYS A 87 7.59 10.60 -5.91
N GLU A 88 8.08 10.29 -4.73
CA GLU A 88 8.98 9.15 -4.50
C GLU A 88 8.24 7.84 -4.80
N ALA A 89 7.05 7.63 -4.24
CA ALA A 89 6.25 6.44 -4.48
C ALA A 89 5.93 6.22 -5.97
N LEU A 90 5.64 7.29 -6.72
CA LEU A 90 5.40 7.19 -8.16
C LEU A 90 6.67 6.98 -8.99
N ARG A 91 7.83 7.43 -8.49
CA ARG A 91 9.11 7.33 -9.20
C ARG A 91 9.79 5.97 -9.01
N THR A 92 9.79 5.47 -7.78
CA THR A 92 10.52 4.24 -7.40
C THR A 92 9.59 3.07 -7.10
N GLY A 93 8.29 3.33 -6.95
CA GLY A 93 7.32 2.29 -6.66
C GLY A 93 7.04 1.36 -7.82
N VAL A 94 6.69 0.13 -7.49
CA VAL A 94 6.22 -0.90 -8.41
C VAL A 94 4.72 -1.08 -8.19
N GLU A 95 3.95 -0.97 -9.28
CA GLU A 95 2.51 -1.22 -9.25
C GLU A 95 2.27 -2.70 -8.91
N LEU A 96 1.42 -2.96 -7.91
CA LEU A 96 1.08 -4.32 -7.47
C LEU A 96 0.00 -4.90 -8.36
#